data_AF-A0A4T0BEQ2-F1
#
_entry.id   AF-A0A4T0BEQ2-F1
#
_cell.length_a   1.000
_cell.length_b   1.000
_cell.length_c   1.000
_cell.angle_alpha   90.00
_cell.angle_beta   90.00
_cell.angle_gamma   90.00
#
_symmetry.space_group_name_H-M   'P 1'
#
loop_
_entity.id
_entity.type
_entity.pdbx_description
1 polymer ?
#
loop_
_entity_poly.entity_id
_entity_poly.type
_entity_poly.pdbx_seq_one_letter_code
_entity_poly.pdbx_strand_id
1 'polypeptide(L)'
;MSGHKVVIAVLSNGQYGQTFATGVMKDMLHSFSSIKAGLMVGFGGGAPTTKHDIRLGDIVVSSPQDGTGGIYQYDHGKLIQGQRFYHTGLLDQPSTLVRTTVGGLMAQYKRRGHRIGETI
;
A
#
# COMPACT_ATOMS: atom_id res chain seq x y z
N MET A 1 -13.60 -1.98 -18.90
CA MET A 1 -13.67 -1.34 -17.56
C MET A 1 -15.04 -1.63 -16.97
N SER A 2 -15.09 -2.35 -15.84
CA SER A 2 -16.26 -3.07 -15.30
C SER A 2 -17.32 -2.17 -14.63
N GLY A 3 -17.74 -1.06 -15.25
CA GLY A 3 -18.78 -0.18 -14.70
C GLY A 3 -18.42 0.59 -13.42
N HIS A 4 -17.14 0.62 -13.03
CA HIS A 4 -16.66 1.39 -11.88
C HIS A 4 -16.22 2.79 -12.31
N LYS A 5 -16.62 3.82 -11.56
CA LYS A 5 -16.10 5.19 -11.73
C LYS A 5 -14.76 5.30 -11.01
N VAL A 6 -13.72 5.70 -11.72
CA VAL A 6 -12.36 5.84 -11.20
C VAL A 6 -11.94 7.29 -11.33
N VAL A 7 -11.41 7.86 -10.23
CA VAL A 7 -10.78 9.18 -10.22
C VAL A 7 -9.33 8.99 -9.83
N ILE A 8 -8.43 9.65 -10.56
CA ILE A 8 -6.99 9.64 -10.29
C ILE A 8 -6.60 11.08 -10.02
N ALA A 9 -5.92 11.32 -8.90
CA ALA A 9 -5.28 12.60 -8.63
C ALA A 9 -3.76 12.41 -8.57
N VAL A 10 -3.06 13.45 -8.99
CA VAL A 10 -1.61 13.57 -8.91
C VAL A 10 -1.29 14.77 -8.04
N LEU A 11 -0.14 14.71 -7.34
CA LEU A 11 0.31 15.83 -6.54
C LEU A 11 0.77 16.97 -7.47
N SER A 12 0.65 18.21 -6.99
CA SER A 12 1.15 19.38 -7.71
C SER A 12 2.66 19.27 -7.93
N ASN A 13 3.17 19.86 -9.01
CA ASN A 13 4.58 19.81 -9.34
C ASN A 13 5.46 20.25 -8.15
N GLY A 14 6.50 19.47 -7.84
CA GLY A 14 7.40 19.70 -6.71
C GLY A 14 6.88 19.26 -5.34
N GLN A 15 5.63 18.79 -5.24
CA GLN A 15 5.09 18.21 -4.00
C GLN A 15 5.28 16.69 -3.99
N TYR A 16 5.80 16.16 -2.88
CA TYR A 16 5.96 14.74 -2.67
C TYR A 16 5.75 14.37 -1.20
N GLY A 17 5.44 13.10 -0.94
CA GLY A 17 5.34 12.56 0.41
C GLY A 17 3.92 12.55 0.97
N GLN A 18 3.81 11.94 2.16
CA GLN A 18 2.53 11.56 2.77
C GLN A 18 1.63 12.76 3.08
N THR A 19 2.20 13.88 3.52
CA THR A 19 1.43 15.08 3.91
C THR A 19 0.65 15.67 2.74
N PHE A 20 1.31 15.89 1.60
CA PHE A 20 0.65 16.41 0.40
C PHE A 20 -0.36 15.42 -0.17
N ALA A 21 -0.02 14.13 -0.19
CA ALA A 21 -0.95 13.07 -0.58
C ALA A 21 -2.21 13.01 0.29
N THR A 22 -2.06 13.23 1.60
CA THR A 22 -3.19 13.29 2.54
C THR A 22 -4.10 14.48 2.23
N GLY A 23 -3.53 15.64 1.90
CA GLY A 23 -4.29 16.83 1.47
C GLY A 23 -5.11 16.54 0.21
N VAL A 24 -4.47 16.02 -0.83
CA VAL A 24 -5.14 15.66 -2.09
C VAL A 24 -6.23 14.62 -1.86
N MET A 25 -5.99 13.60 -1.02
CA MET A 25 -7.01 12.60 -0.70
C MET A 25 -8.21 13.23 0.01
N LYS A 26 -7.99 14.16 0.94
CA LYS A 26 -9.06 14.88 1.64
C LYS A 26 -9.91 15.69 0.66
N ASP A 27 -9.28 16.42 -0.26
CA ASP A 27 -9.97 17.21 -1.27
C ASP A 27 -10.74 16.32 -2.26
N MET A 28 -10.19 15.15 -2.58
CA MET A 28 -10.85 14.15 -3.43
C MET A 28 -12.10 13.57 -2.76
N LEU A 29 -12.01 13.18 -1.49
CA LEU A 29 -13.18 12.67 -0.73
C LEU A 29 -14.27 13.72 -0.58
N HIS A 30 -13.89 14.99 -0.47
CA HIS A 30 -14.83 16.10 -0.43
C HIS A 30 -15.51 16.34 -1.79
N SER A 31 -14.73 16.33 -2.88
CA SER A 31 -15.24 16.58 -4.23
C SER A 31 -16.06 15.41 -4.80
N PHE A 32 -15.72 14.18 -4.42
CA PHE A 32 -16.30 12.95 -4.92
C PHE A 32 -16.85 12.09 -3.78
N SER A 33 -18.03 12.47 -3.28
CA SER A 33 -18.70 11.78 -2.16
C SER A 33 -19.06 10.31 -2.41
N SER A 34 -19.02 9.85 -3.66
CA SER A 34 -19.30 8.46 -4.05
C SER A 34 -18.07 7.52 -3.96
N ILE A 35 -16.90 8.01 -3.54
CA ILE A 35 -15.71 7.19 -3.36
C ILE A 35 -15.94 6.19 -2.21
N LYS A 36 -15.74 4.90 -2.48
CA LYS A 36 -15.91 3.80 -1.50
C LYS A 36 -14.60 3.18 -1.04
N ALA A 37 -13.54 3.38 -1.80
CA ALA A 37 -12.20 2.87 -1.51
C ALA A 37 -11.17 3.78 -2.19
N GLY A 38 -10.00 3.89 -1.58
CA GLY A 38 -8.83 4.58 -2.15
C GLY A 38 -7.64 3.61 -2.22
N LEU A 39 -6.80 3.80 -3.23
CA LEU A 39 -5.54 3.10 -3.39
C LEU A 39 -4.42 4.14 -3.48
N MET A 40 -3.40 4.01 -2.63
CA MET A 40 -2.17 4.78 -2.77
C MET A 40 -1.18 3.97 -3.59
N VAL A 41 -0.73 4.53 -4.72
CA VAL A 41 0.22 3.87 -5.63
C VAL A 41 1.48 4.72 -5.69
N GLY A 42 2.63 4.07 -5.59
CA GLY A 42 3.94 4.71 -5.69
C GLY A 42 5.00 3.67 -6.02
N PHE A 43 6.20 4.15 -6.36
CA PHE A 43 7.38 3.31 -6.49
C PHE A 43 8.16 3.32 -5.17
N GLY A 44 8.98 2.29 -4.97
CA GLY A 44 9.86 2.17 -3.82
C GLY A 44 11.07 1.33 -4.14
N GLY A 45 12.05 1.32 -3.24
CA GLY A 45 13.17 0.38 -3.29
C GLY A 45 12.77 -0.99 -2.75
N GLY A 46 13.30 -2.06 -3.34
CA GLY A 46 13.15 -3.42 -2.83
C GLY A 46 14.26 -3.78 -1.84
N ALA A 47 13.93 -4.56 -0.80
CA ALA A 47 14.89 -5.16 0.13
C ALA A 47 14.79 -6.70 0.03
N PRO A 48 15.33 -7.32 -1.04
CA PRO A 48 15.20 -8.75 -1.26
C PRO A 48 15.90 -9.57 -0.17
N THR A 49 15.32 -10.70 0.17
CA THR A 49 15.88 -11.70 1.10
C THR A 49 15.80 -13.08 0.46
N THR A 50 16.51 -14.08 1.00
CA THR A 50 16.40 -15.47 0.51
C THR A 50 14.98 -16.04 0.59
N LYS A 51 14.13 -15.51 1.47
CA LYS A 51 12.73 -15.90 1.62
C LYS A 51 11.78 -15.09 0.74
N HIS A 52 12.18 -13.87 0.35
CA HIS A 52 11.37 -12.94 -0.43
C HIS A 52 12.23 -12.32 -1.53
N ASP A 53 12.15 -12.92 -2.71
CA ASP A 53 12.83 -12.46 -3.92
C ASP A 53 12.04 -11.30 -4.54
N ILE A 54 12.36 -10.07 -4.12
CA ILE A 54 11.76 -8.84 -4.64
C ILE A 54 12.64 -8.30 -5.76
N ARG A 55 12.09 -8.15 -6.96
CA ARG A 55 12.78 -7.74 -8.17
C ARG A 55 12.23 -6.44 -8.75
N LEU A 56 13.04 -5.78 -9.58
CA LEU A 56 12.59 -4.61 -10.33
C LEU A 56 11.43 -5.00 -11.25
N GLY A 57 10.34 -4.24 -11.19
CA GLY A 57 9.11 -4.51 -11.94
C GLY A 57 8.06 -5.27 -11.14
N ASP A 58 8.39 -5.79 -9.96
CA ASP A 58 7.41 -6.40 -9.08
C ASP A 58 6.42 -5.37 -8.53
N ILE A 59 5.15 -5.75 -8.49
CA ILE A 59 4.10 -4.98 -7.82
C ILE A 59 3.89 -5.59 -6.44
N VAL A 60 4.22 -4.80 -5.42
CA VAL A 60 4.00 -5.19 -4.03
C VAL A 60 2.68 -4.59 -3.54
N VAL A 61 1.84 -5.43 -2.94
CA VAL A 61 0.58 -5.02 -2.33
C VAL A 61 0.70 -5.22 -0.83
N SER A 62 0.52 -4.15 -0.06
CA SER A 62 0.45 -4.23 1.40
C SER A 62 -0.70 -5.14 1.83
N SER A 63 -0.40 -6.09 2.73
CA SER A 63 -1.38 -6.99 3.32
C SER A 63 -1.16 -7.05 4.83
N PRO A 64 -2.22 -6.87 5.65
CA PRO A 64 -2.14 -7.07 7.08
C PRO A 64 -1.63 -8.47 7.43
N GLN A 65 -0.69 -8.55 8.37
CA GLN A 65 -0.15 -9.81 8.90
C GLN A 65 0.23 -9.62 10.38
N ASP A 66 0.00 -10.65 11.20
CA ASP A 66 0.42 -10.71 12.62
C ASP A 66 -0.02 -9.49 13.46
N GLY A 67 -1.24 -9.01 13.21
CA GLY A 67 -1.82 -7.85 13.91
C GLY A 67 -1.37 -6.48 13.36
N THR A 68 -0.51 -6.43 12.34
CA THR A 68 -0.06 -5.19 11.71
C THR A 68 -0.95 -4.77 10.54
N GLY A 69 -0.99 -3.47 10.23
CA GLY A 69 -1.70 -2.91 9.07
C GLY A 69 -1.13 -3.26 7.70
N GLY A 70 -0.02 -4.01 7.64
CA GLY A 70 0.71 -4.33 6.40
C GLY A 70 1.66 -3.23 5.92
N ILE A 71 1.60 -2.04 6.53
CA ILE A 71 2.56 -0.94 6.32
C ILE A 71 3.25 -0.64 7.64
N TYR A 72 4.57 -0.59 7.61
CA TYR A 72 5.42 -0.30 8.76
C TYR A 72 6.09 1.07 8.59
N GLN A 73 5.80 2.01 9.48
CA GLN A 73 6.38 3.36 9.42
C GLN A 73 7.69 3.43 10.22
N TYR A 74 8.81 3.07 9.59
CA TYR A 74 10.08 2.87 10.29
C TYR A 74 10.62 4.09 11.05
N ASP A 75 10.32 5.31 10.59
CA ASP A 75 10.78 6.56 11.18
C ASP A 75 9.91 7.06 12.36
N HIS A 76 8.81 6.37 12.67
CA HIS A 76 7.87 6.80 13.70
C HIS A 76 8.05 6.02 15.01
N GLY A 77 8.73 6.63 15.98
CA GLY A 77 8.96 6.01 17.27
C GLY A 77 9.63 6.94 18.27
N LYS A 78 9.92 6.39 19.45
CA LYS A 78 10.53 7.09 20.58
C LYS A 78 11.95 6.57 20.80
N LEU A 79 12.90 7.48 20.88
CA LEU A 79 14.23 7.23 21.43
C LEU A 79 14.19 7.50 22.92
N ILE A 80 14.37 6.46 23.74
CA ILE A 80 14.48 6.57 25.19
C ILE A 80 15.96 6.38 25.55
N GLN A 81 16.51 7.29 26.37
CA GLN A 81 17.93 7.26 26.73
C GLN A 81 18.31 5.90 27.34
N GLY A 82 19.37 5.28 26.80
CA GLY A 82 19.84 3.96 27.24
C GLY A 82 18.99 2.78 26.77
N GLN A 83 17.99 3.00 25.91
CA GLN A 83 17.15 1.93 25.36
C GLN A 83 17.15 1.93 23.83
N ARG A 84 16.70 0.80 23.27
CA ARG A 84 16.46 0.67 21.82
C ARG A 84 15.30 1.57 21.37
N PHE A 85 15.28 1.92 20.09
CA PHE A 85 14.17 2.65 19.49
C PHE A 85 12.85 1.90 19.71
N TYR A 86 11.85 2.59 20.27
CA TYR A 86 10.50 2.06 20.46
C TYR A 86 9.61 2.56 19.34
N HIS A 87 9.28 1.68 18.40
CA HIS A 87 8.28 2.00 17.39
C HIS A 87 6.91 2.18 18.03
N THR A 88 6.25 3.32 17.74
CA THR A 88 4.95 3.68 18.35
C THR A 88 3.83 3.85 17.34
N GLY A 89 4.15 3.85 16.04
CA GLY A 89 3.15 4.00 14.99
C GLY A 89 2.53 2.67 14.61
N LEU A 90 1.20 2.60 14.54
CA LEU A 90 0.52 1.53 13.83
C LEU A 90 -0.45 2.18 12.84
N LEU A 91 -0.31 1.84 11.56
CA LEU A 91 -1.29 2.22 10.55
C LEU A 91 -2.49 1.29 10.66
N ASP A 92 -3.68 1.87 10.51
CA ASP A 92 -4.92 1.11 10.51
C ASP A 92 -4.93 0.09 9.35
N GLN A 93 -5.68 -0.98 9.53
CA GLN A 93 -5.79 -2.03 8.52
C GLN A 93 -6.71 -1.58 7.39
N PRO A 94 -6.42 -1.97 6.13
CA PRO A 94 -7.36 -1.77 5.03
C PRO A 94 -8.74 -2.38 5.35
N SER A 95 -9.80 -1.78 4.82
CA SER A 95 -11.17 -2.26 5.05
C SER A 95 -11.34 -3.74 4.68
N THR A 96 -12.31 -4.41 5.29
CA THR A 96 -12.60 -5.84 5.01
C THR A 96 -12.83 -6.12 3.53
N LEU A 97 -13.46 -5.20 2.80
CA LEU A 97 -13.65 -5.32 1.35
C LEU A 97 -12.31 -5.48 0.60
N VAL A 98 -11.33 -4.63 0.93
CA VAL A 98 -10.00 -4.67 0.32
C VAL A 98 -9.27 -5.95 0.71
N ARG A 99 -9.30 -6.31 2.01
CA ARG A 99 -8.64 -7.54 2.51
C ARG A 99 -9.19 -8.80 1.86
N THR A 100 -10.51 -8.92 1.73
CA THR A 100 -11.15 -10.07 1.04
C THR A 100 -10.74 -10.13 -0.43
N THR A 101 -10.64 -8.98 -1.10
CA THR A 101 -10.21 -8.92 -2.51
C THR A 101 -8.76 -9.38 -2.66
N VAL A 102 -7.86 -8.93 -1.78
CA VAL A 102 -6.46 -9.37 -1.75
C VAL A 102 -6.36 -10.89 -1.51
N GLY A 103 -7.13 -11.42 -0.54
CA GLY A 103 -7.20 -12.86 -0.29
C GLY A 103 -7.65 -13.66 -1.52
N GLY A 104 -8.67 -13.16 -2.24
CA GLY A 104 -9.11 -13.74 -3.50
C GLY A 104 -8.03 -13.72 -4.58
N LEU A 105 -7.30 -12.61 -4.72
CA LEU A 105 -6.19 -12.47 -5.65
C LEU A 105 -5.06 -13.46 -5.33
N MET A 106 -4.69 -13.59 -4.06
CA MET A 106 -3.69 -14.55 -3.59
C MET A 106 -4.13 -16.00 -3.88
N ALA A 107 -5.40 -16.35 -3.67
CA ALA A 107 -5.92 -17.68 -3.98
C ALA A 107 -5.87 -17.97 -5.49
N GLN A 108 -6.22 -16.99 -6.32
CA GLN A 108 -6.11 -17.13 -7.77
C GLN A 108 -4.66 -17.29 -8.23
N TYR A 109 -3.73 -16.50 -7.67
CA TYR A 109 -2.30 -16.62 -7.94
C TYR A 109 -1.77 -18.00 -7.56
N LYS A 110 -2.11 -18.51 -6.36
CA LYS A 110 -1.71 -19.87 -5.94
C LYS A 110 -2.23 -20.96 -6.86
N ARG A 111 -3.44 -20.78 -7.41
CA ARG A 111 -4.06 -21.76 -8.30
C ARG A 111 -3.54 -21.70 -9.74
N ARG A 112 -3.29 -20.50 -10.27
CA ARG A 112 -3.03 -20.27 -11.71
C ARG A 112 -1.61 -19.78 -12.01
N GLY A 113 -0.83 -19.44 -11.00
CA GLY A 113 0.46 -18.78 -11.16
C GLY A 113 0.34 -17.35 -11.69
N HIS A 114 1.48 -16.80 -12.13
CA HIS A 114 1.56 -15.55 -12.88
C HIS A 114 2.03 -15.83 -14.31
N ARG A 115 1.70 -14.91 -15.23
CA ARG A 115 2.14 -14.96 -16.63
C ARG A 115 3.28 -13.99 -16.94
N ILE A 116 3.94 -13.47 -15.91
CA ILE A 116 5.00 -12.45 -16.07
C ILE A 116 6.14 -12.96 -16.96
N GLY A 117 6.45 -14.27 -16.93
CA GLY A 117 7.47 -14.87 -17.81
C GLY A 117 7.03 -15.12 -19.25
N GLU A 118 5.75 -15.00 -19.59
CA GLU A 118 5.25 -15.19 -20.97
C GLU A 118 5.32 -13.90 -21.81
N THR A 119 5.72 -12.78 -21.20
CA THR A 119 5.67 -11.44 -21.80
C THR A 119 7.06 -10.82 -22.01
N ILE A 120 8.11 -11.63 -21.85
CA ILE A 120 9.53 -11.26 -22.03
C ILE A 120 10.05 -11.94 -23.28
#